data_AF-A0A9N8K8W4-F1
#
_entry.id   AF-A0A9N8K8W4-F1
#
_cell.length_a   1.000
_cell.length_b   1.000
_cell.length_c   1.000
_cell.angle_alpha   90.00
_cell.angle_beta   90.00
_cell.angle_gamma   90.00
#
_symmetry.space_group_name_H-M   'P 1'
#
loop_
_entity.id
_entity.type
_entity.pdbx_description
1 polymer ?
#
loop_
_entity_poly.entity_id
_entity_poly.type
_entity_poly.pdbx_seq_one_letter_code
_entity_poly.pdbx_strand_id
1 'polypeptide(L)'
;EKAPPLTTVANFRDVASLVKNIEPGLLYRNDASREDLNTLRDRHKIRSVIDLRGMNPWPMISTLQLPGKHDTDYTYQYPDLIACTSILGLRLHYIGLGGPQYGRYVASQIGFWNKAKAFTEIAFMPASGIKNWKTFVNTKMGKERMAIPEAIIDHSLPQIKAIFKVLTDPSSYPVLILNNWGTDFVSLITWSAYIAITCRHTTH
;
A
#
# COMPACT_ATOMS: atom_id res chain seq x y z
N GLU A 1 -18.96 2.35 25.05
CA GLU A 1 -19.68 1.20 24.46
C GLU A 1 -18.76 0.54 23.43
N LYS A 2 -18.48 -0.77 23.55
CA LYS A 2 -17.49 -1.47 22.72
C LYS A 2 -18.20 -1.94 21.46
N ALA A 3 -17.84 -1.36 20.32
CA ALA A 3 -18.52 -1.65 19.06
C ALA A 3 -18.41 -3.16 18.70
N PRO A 4 -19.49 -3.83 18.23
CA PRO A 4 -19.48 -5.26 17.91
C PRO A 4 -18.39 -5.66 16.88
N PRO A 5 -17.75 -6.82 17.00
CA PRO A 5 -16.67 -7.24 16.10
C PRO A 5 -17.14 -7.30 14.65
N LEU A 6 -16.35 -6.74 13.73
CA LEU A 6 -16.56 -6.84 12.29
C LEU A 6 -16.24 -8.27 11.85
N THR A 7 -17.23 -9.16 11.85
CA THR A 7 -17.07 -10.58 11.48
C THR A 7 -16.78 -10.81 10.00
N THR A 8 -16.96 -9.81 9.14
CA THR A 8 -16.75 -9.91 7.69
C THR A 8 -15.40 -9.38 7.19
N VAL A 9 -14.68 -8.61 8.01
CA VAL A 9 -13.48 -7.88 7.57
C VAL A 9 -12.23 -8.58 8.11
N ALA A 10 -11.62 -9.45 7.30
CA ALA A 10 -10.46 -10.23 7.72
C ALA A 10 -9.29 -9.35 8.18
N ASN A 11 -8.70 -9.67 9.34
CA ASN A 11 -7.51 -9.03 9.89
C ASN A 11 -7.64 -7.54 10.26
N PHE A 12 -8.84 -6.97 10.33
CA PHE A 12 -9.05 -5.62 10.85
C PHE A 12 -8.67 -5.52 12.33
N ARG A 13 -7.75 -4.62 12.67
CA ARG A 13 -7.37 -4.35 14.06
C ARG A 13 -6.78 -2.97 14.25
N ASP A 14 -6.98 -2.44 15.45
CA ASP A 14 -6.26 -1.28 15.97
C ASP A 14 -4.81 -1.67 16.30
N VAL A 15 -3.85 -0.92 15.79
CA VAL A 15 -2.42 -1.17 16.03
C VAL A 15 -2.04 -0.96 17.49
N ALA A 16 -2.73 -0.07 18.22
CA ALA A 16 -2.51 0.14 19.65
C ALA A 16 -2.79 -1.13 20.49
N SER A 17 -3.55 -2.09 19.96
CA SER A 17 -3.76 -3.39 20.62
C SER A 17 -2.50 -4.26 20.67
N LEU A 18 -1.51 -3.99 19.80
CA LEU A 18 -0.29 -4.77 19.66
C LEU A 18 0.97 -4.02 20.12
N VAL A 19 0.95 -2.68 20.04
CA VAL A 19 2.11 -1.83 20.33
C VAL A 19 1.76 -0.90 21.48
N LYS A 20 2.51 -1.02 22.58
CA LYS A 20 2.41 -0.08 23.72
C LYS A 20 2.84 1.32 23.26
N ASN A 21 2.22 2.37 23.80
CA ASN A 21 2.52 3.78 23.51
C ASN A 21 2.02 4.33 22.16
N ILE A 22 1.06 3.66 21.51
CA ILE A 22 0.24 4.26 20.46
C ILE A 22 -1.15 4.49 21.05
N GLU A 23 -1.72 5.68 20.88
CA GLU A 23 -3.08 5.95 21.35
C GLU A 23 -4.09 5.11 20.56
N PRO A 24 -5.04 4.45 21.25
CA PRO A 24 -6.11 3.71 20.58
C PRO A 24 -6.91 4.59 19.63
N GLY A 25 -7.26 4.01 18.48
CA GLY A 25 -8.07 4.66 17.46
C GLY A 25 -7.33 5.56 16.50
N LEU A 26 -6.00 5.68 16.60
CA LEU A 26 -5.21 6.45 15.64
C LEU A 26 -4.87 5.65 14.37
N LEU A 27 -4.46 4.39 14.54
CA LEU A 27 -3.92 3.60 13.44
C LEU A 27 -4.59 2.24 13.36
N TYR A 28 -5.20 1.96 12.21
CA TYR A 28 -5.85 0.70 11.91
C TYR A 28 -5.07 -0.02 10.80
N ARG A 29 -5.10 -1.36 10.84
CA ARG A 29 -4.64 -2.20 9.73
C ARG A 29 -5.74 -3.15 9.31
N ASN A 30 -5.78 -3.46 8.01
CA ASN A 30 -6.76 -4.36 7.45
C ASN A 30 -6.25 -5.05 6.16
N ASP A 31 -6.69 -6.27 5.92
CA ASP A 31 -6.44 -7.01 4.69
C ASP A 31 -7.72 -7.14 3.83
N ALA A 32 -8.79 -6.43 4.18
CA ALA A 32 -10.07 -6.56 3.48
C ALA A 32 -10.15 -5.83 2.13
N SER A 33 -11.27 -6.10 1.46
CA SER A 33 -11.57 -5.58 0.14
C SER A 33 -11.96 -4.09 0.20
N ARG A 34 -12.02 -3.42 -0.95
CA ARG A 34 -12.29 -1.97 -1.00
C ARG A 34 -13.73 -1.64 -0.64
N GLU A 35 -14.63 -2.61 -0.79
CA GLU A 35 -16.06 -2.49 -0.54
C GLU A 35 -16.35 -2.27 0.95
N ASP A 36 -15.52 -2.82 1.84
CA ASP A 36 -15.62 -2.62 3.29
C ASP A 36 -15.14 -1.24 3.77
N LEU A 37 -14.49 -0.45 2.91
CA LEU A 37 -13.89 0.83 3.30
C LEU A 37 -14.93 1.86 3.76
N ASN A 38 -16.11 1.86 3.14
CA ASN A 38 -17.18 2.78 3.55
C ASN A 38 -17.65 2.48 4.98
N THR A 39 -17.88 1.21 5.28
CA THR A 39 -18.26 0.75 6.62
C THR A 39 -17.19 1.09 7.66
N LEU A 40 -15.92 0.87 7.32
CA LEU A 40 -14.79 1.18 8.20
C LEU A 40 -14.65 2.69 8.43
N ARG A 41 -14.78 3.49 7.37
CA ARG A 41 -14.74 4.96 7.44
C ARG A 41 -15.80 5.47 8.39
N ASP A 42 -17.05 5.04 8.20
CA ASP A 42 -18.18 5.61 8.94
C ASP A 42 -18.13 5.25 10.43
N ARG A 43 -17.66 4.03 10.73
CA ARG A 43 -17.57 3.47 12.08
C ARG A 43 -16.36 3.95 12.87
N HIS A 44 -15.19 4.03 12.24
CA HIS A 44 -13.92 4.37 12.90
C HIS A 44 -13.46 5.80 12.60
N LYS A 45 -14.29 6.58 11.90
CA LYS A 45 -14.01 7.97 11.49
C LYS A 45 -12.67 8.11 10.78
N ILE A 46 -12.29 7.10 9.99
CA ILE A 46 -11.03 7.09 9.23
C ILE A 46 -11.02 8.31 8.31
N ARG A 47 -9.94 9.09 8.41
CA ARG A 47 -9.71 10.27 7.57
C ARG A 47 -8.79 9.99 6.40
N SER A 48 -7.86 9.05 6.57
CA SER A 48 -6.91 8.71 5.52
C SER A 48 -6.70 7.21 5.39
N VAL A 49 -6.51 6.73 4.17
CA VAL A 49 -6.19 5.35 3.85
C VAL A 49 -4.84 5.31 3.15
N ILE A 50 -3.94 4.45 3.62
CA ILE A 50 -2.69 4.10 2.91
C ILE A 50 -2.89 2.73 2.28
N ASP A 51 -3.10 2.68 0.96
CA ASP A 51 -3.26 1.45 0.20
C ASP A 51 -1.93 1.02 -0.42
N LEU A 52 -1.27 0.05 0.22
CA LEU A 52 0.05 -0.46 -0.17
C LEU A 52 0.01 -1.39 -1.38
N ARG A 53 -1.20 -1.77 -1.81
CA ARG A 53 -1.42 -2.54 -3.03
C ARG A 53 -1.16 -1.68 -4.27
N GLY A 54 -0.99 -0.36 -4.06
CA GLY A 54 -0.99 0.64 -5.12
C GLY A 54 -2.40 0.86 -5.65
N MET A 55 -2.50 1.70 -6.67
CA MET A 55 -3.73 1.76 -7.43
C MET A 55 -3.70 0.53 -8.35
N ASN A 56 -4.67 -0.38 -8.21
CA ASN A 56 -5.04 -1.20 -9.36
C ASN A 56 -5.28 -0.24 -10.54
N PRO A 57 -4.97 -0.61 -11.79
CA PRO A 57 -5.51 0.11 -12.92
C PRO A 57 -7.01 0.17 -12.66
N TRP A 58 -7.49 1.37 -12.33
CA TRP A 58 -8.90 1.68 -12.34
C TRP A 58 -9.41 1.13 -13.68
N PRO A 59 -10.63 0.56 -13.78
CA PRO A 59 -11.09 0.05 -15.08
C PRO A 59 -10.85 1.14 -16.11
N MET A 60 -10.61 0.79 -17.38
CA MET A 60 -10.53 1.72 -18.51
C MET A 60 -11.73 2.69 -18.50
N ILE A 61 -11.73 3.65 -17.60
CA ILE A 61 -12.47 4.88 -17.66
C ILE A 61 -11.63 5.61 -18.67
N SER A 62 -12.10 5.52 -19.91
CA SER A 62 -11.77 6.47 -20.93
C SER A 62 -11.49 7.81 -20.27
N THR A 63 -10.34 8.40 -20.54
CA THR A 63 -9.99 9.75 -20.09
C THR A 63 -11.06 10.80 -20.46
N LEU A 64 -12.09 10.41 -21.22
CA LEU A 64 -13.29 11.16 -21.58
C LEU A 64 -14.48 11.06 -20.59
N GLN A 65 -14.50 10.14 -19.63
CA GLN A 65 -15.67 9.92 -18.73
C GLN A 65 -15.31 9.88 -17.24
N LEU A 66 -14.53 10.86 -16.76
CA LEU A 66 -14.45 11.14 -15.33
C LEU A 66 -15.71 11.90 -14.88
N PRO A 67 -16.49 11.41 -13.89
CA PRO A 67 -17.43 12.25 -13.19
C PRO A 67 -16.64 13.21 -12.30
N GLY A 68 -16.87 14.52 -12.47
CA GLY A 68 -16.14 15.56 -11.75
C GLY A 68 -15.08 16.27 -12.59
N LYS A 69 -15.53 17.07 -13.56
CA LYS A 69 -14.86 18.35 -13.77
C LYS A 69 -15.00 19.10 -12.43
N HIS A 70 -13.85 19.45 -11.84
CA HIS A 70 -13.68 20.16 -10.56
C HIS A 70 -13.63 19.23 -9.32
N ASP A 71 -12.55 19.35 -8.54
CA ASP A 71 -12.27 18.77 -7.20
C ASP A 71 -11.75 17.32 -7.06
N THR A 72 -10.86 16.86 -7.95
CA THR A 72 -9.93 15.78 -7.56
C THR A 72 -8.49 16.19 -7.84
N ASP A 73 -7.65 16.18 -6.81
CA ASP A 73 -6.19 16.36 -6.89
C ASP A 73 -5.52 15.15 -7.56
N TYR A 74 -5.94 14.82 -8.79
CA TYR A 74 -5.37 13.74 -9.56
C TYR A 74 -3.91 14.06 -9.88
N THR A 75 -3.00 13.55 -9.06
CA THR A 75 -1.56 13.61 -9.32
C THR A 75 -1.14 12.37 -10.09
N TYR A 76 -0.53 12.56 -11.25
CA TYR A 76 -0.05 11.49 -12.14
C TYR A 76 0.81 10.45 -11.37
N GLN A 77 0.51 9.16 -11.57
CA GLN A 77 1.11 8.00 -10.89
C GLN A 77 2.58 7.70 -11.18
N TYR A 78 3.21 8.46 -12.06
CA TYR A 78 4.52 8.12 -12.63
C TYR A 78 5.56 9.18 -12.30
N PRO A 79 6.79 8.78 -11.94
CA PRO A 79 7.32 7.41 -12.03
C PRO A 79 7.07 6.52 -10.80
N ASP A 80 6.81 7.05 -9.61
CA ASP A 80 7.06 6.29 -8.37
C ASP A 80 5.88 5.44 -7.82
N LEU A 81 4.81 5.18 -8.58
CA LEU A 81 3.64 4.43 -8.08
C LEU A 81 3.02 5.02 -6.79
N ILE A 82 3.11 6.34 -6.63
CA ILE A 82 2.54 7.10 -5.52
C ILE A 82 1.42 7.96 -6.10
N ALA A 83 0.22 7.86 -5.53
CA ALA A 83 -0.91 8.73 -5.87
C ALA A 83 -1.74 9.08 -4.64
N CYS A 84 -2.41 10.21 -4.71
CA CYS A 84 -3.34 10.68 -3.69
C CYS A 84 -4.63 11.10 -4.37
N THR A 85 -5.77 10.73 -3.81
CA THR A 85 -7.07 11.27 -4.19
C THR A 85 -7.89 11.57 -2.93
N SER A 86 -8.88 12.43 -3.06
CA SER A 86 -9.82 12.76 -1.99
C SER A 86 -11.22 12.49 -2.48
N ILE A 87 -11.97 11.68 -1.74
CA ILE A 87 -13.37 11.37 -2.07
C ILE A 87 -14.19 11.61 -0.81
N LEU A 88 -15.07 12.61 -0.85
CA LEU A 88 -15.96 12.94 0.27
C LEU A 88 -15.21 13.16 1.60
N GLY A 89 -14.05 13.83 1.55
CA GLY A 89 -13.21 14.09 2.72
C GLY A 89 -12.36 12.90 3.20
N LEU A 90 -12.47 11.73 2.56
CA LEU A 90 -11.56 10.61 2.78
C LEU A 90 -10.35 10.74 1.86
N ARG A 91 -9.15 10.86 2.43
CA ARG A 91 -7.90 10.87 1.68
C ARG A 91 -7.43 9.46 1.39
N LEU A 92 -7.24 9.12 0.13
CA LEU A 92 -6.77 7.81 -0.31
C LEU A 92 -5.34 7.96 -0.88
N HIS A 93 -4.37 7.41 -0.18
CA HIS A 93 -2.96 7.38 -0.57
C HIS A 93 -2.63 6.00 -1.14
N TYR A 94 -2.51 5.91 -2.46
CA TYR A 94 -2.08 4.69 -3.14
C TYR A 94 -0.56 4.69 -3.22
N ILE A 95 0.09 3.74 -2.54
CA ILE A 95 1.55 3.68 -2.48
C ILE A 95 2.00 2.25 -2.80
N GLY A 96 2.28 1.98 -4.07
CA GLY A 96 2.76 0.67 -4.49
C GLY A 96 4.23 0.49 -4.12
N LEU A 97 4.54 -0.32 -3.11
CA LEU A 97 5.92 -0.55 -2.64
C LEU A 97 6.85 -1.09 -3.75
N GLY A 98 6.33 -1.73 -4.80
CA GLY A 98 7.10 -2.21 -5.95
C GLY A 98 7.30 -1.15 -7.04
N GLY A 99 7.84 0.03 -6.69
CA GLY A 99 8.11 1.13 -7.62
C GLY A 99 9.18 0.81 -8.68
N PRO A 100 9.49 1.75 -9.60
CA PRO A 100 10.45 1.50 -10.69
C PRO A 100 11.84 1.10 -10.23
N GLN A 101 12.30 1.62 -9.09
CA GLN A 101 13.61 1.30 -8.51
C GLN A 101 13.68 -0.18 -8.09
N TYR A 102 12.71 -0.63 -7.29
CA TYR A 102 12.52 -2.05 -6.97
C TYR A 102 12.33 -2.91 -8.22
N GLY A 103 11.53 -2.45 -9.19
CA GLY A 103 11.32 -3.16 -10.45
C GLY A 103 12.62 -3.37 -11.25
N ARG A 104 13.48 -2.34 -11.31
CA ARG A 104 14.81 -2.43 -11.94
C ARG A 104 15.72 -3.40 -11.19
N TYR A 105 15.71 -3.37 -9.87
CA TYR A 105 16.46 -4.32 -9.05
C TYR A 105 15.99 -5.76 -9.30
N VAL A 106 14.69 -6.04 -9.23
CA VAL A 106 14.16 -7.38 -9.53
C VAL A 106 14.54 -7.80 -10.95
N ALA A 107 14.46 -6.89 -11.93
CA ALA A 107 14.92 -7.18 -13.27
C ALA A 107 16.43 -7.48 -13.30
N SER A 108 17.29 -6.77 -12.59
CA SER A 108 18.73 -7.07 -12.56
C SER A 108 19.03 -8.44 -11.95
N GLN A 109 18.20 -8.94 -11.02
CA GLN A 109 18.32 -10.28 -10.46
C GLN A 109 17.91 -11.40 -11.44
N ILE A 110 17.34 -11.07 -12.59
CA ILE A 110 16.82 -12.04 -13.56
C ILE A 110 17.71 -12.07 -14.81
N GLY A 111 18.22 -13.27 -15.12
CA GLY A 111 19.03 -13.52 -16.31
C GLY A 111 18.27 -13.22 -17.61
N PHE A 112 19.01 -12.81 -18.64
CA PHE A 112 18.48 -12.36 -19.93
C PHE A 112 17.46 -13.34 -20.54
N TRP A 113 17.77 -14.64 -20.58
CA TRP A 113 16.88 -15.66 -21.13
C TRP A 113 15.51 -15.74 -20.45
N ASN A 114 15.47 -15.58 -19.12
CA ASN A 114 14.22 -15.59 -18.37
C ASN A 114 13.39 -14.32 -18.65
N LYS A 115 14.04 -13.17 -18.86
CA LYS A 115 13.37 -11.94 -19.31
C LYS A 115 12.78 -12.11 -20.70
N ALA A 116 13.57 -12.63 -21.64
CA ALA A 116 13.13 -12.87 -23.01
C ALA A 116 11.91 -13.80 -23.04
N LYS A 117 11.97 -14.93 -22.32
CA LYS A 117 10.85 -15.85 -22.17
C LYS A 117 9.60 -15.17 -21.61
N ALA A 118 9.74 -14.37 -20.56
CA ALA A 118 8.62 -13.64 -19.97
C ALA A 118 8.00 -12.63 -20.93
N PHE A 119 8.82 -11.89 -21.69
CA PHE A 119 8.35 -10.99 -22.73
C PHE A 119 7.54 -11.73 -23.80
N THR A 120 8.05 -12.87 -24.26
CA THR A 120 7.36 -13.73 -25.22
C THR A 120 6.03 -14.21 -24.65
N GLU A 121 6.00 -14.77 -23.44
CA GLU A 121 4.76 -15.25 -22.81
C GLU A 121 3.73 -14.13 -22.60
N ILE A 122 4.16 -12.93 -22.21
CA ILE A 122 3.26 -11.78 -22.05
C ILE A 122 2.74 -11.29 -23.41
N ALA A 123 3.56 -11.30 -24.45
CA ALA A 123 3.14 -10.87 -25.80
C ALA A 123 2.11 -11.82 -26.42
N PHE A 124 2.29 -13.13 -26.26
CA PHE A 124 1.40 -14.14 -26.84
C PHE A 124 0.20 -14.48 -25.95
N MET A 125 0.37 -14.44 -24.62
CA MET A 125 -0.66 -14.78 -23.65
C MET A 125 -0.63 -13.80 -22.46
N PRO A 126 -1.14 -12.56 -22.60
CA PRO A 126 -0.91 -11.50 -21.62
C PRO A 126 -1.32 -11.86 -20.19
N ALA A 127 -2.53 -12.39 -19.99
CA ALA A 127 -3.05 -12.69 -18.65
C ALA A 127 -2.24 -13.80 -17.94
N SER A 128 -1.97 -14.91 -18.62
CA SER A 128 -1.19 -16.01 -18.05
C SER A 128 0.30 -15.68 -17.98
N GLY A 129 0.85 -14.96 -18.94
CA GLY A 129 2.24 -14.52 -18.96
C GLY A 129 2.57 -13.60 -17.78
N ILE A 130 1.69 -12.63 -17.46
CA ILE A 130 1.85 -11.79 -16.27
C ILE A 130 1.78 -12.63 -14.99
N LYS A 131 0.84 -13.58 -14.91
CA LYS A 131 0.71 -14.47 -13.75
C LYS A 131 1.93 -15.36 -13.56
N ASN A 132 2.42 -15.97 -14.65
CA ASN A 132 3.62 -16.81 -14.67
C ASN A 132 4.86 -16.01 -14.27
N TRP A 133 5.02 -14.81 -14.83
CA TRP A 133 6.10 -13.90 -14.47
C TRP A 133 6.08 -13.54 -12.99
N LYS A 134 4.92 -13.14 -12.46
CA LYS A 134 4.75 -12.83 -11.03
C LYS A 134 5.11 -14.04 -10.15
N THR A 135 4.72 -15.24 -10.57
CA THR A 135 5.02 -16.49 -9.85
C THR A 135 6.52 -16.76 -9.88
N PHE A 136 7.15 -16.67 -11.04
CA PHE A 136 8.60 -16.84 -11.21
C PHE A 136 9.41 -15.85 -10.37
N VAL A 137 9.06 -14.57 -10.43
CA VAL A 137 9.69 -13.51 -9.61
C VAL A 137 9.54 -13.84 -8.13
N ASN A 138 8.33 -14.17 -7.67
CA ASN A 138 8.09 -14.51 -6.26
C ASN A 138 8.88 -15.74 -5.82
N THR A 139 8.95 -16.79 -6.63
CA THR A 139 9.75 -17.99 -6.32
C THR A 139 11.25 -17.67 -6.30
N LYS A 140 11.73 -16.81 -7.20
CA LYS A 140 13.15 -16.46 -7.29
C LYS A 140 13.60 -15.55 -6.16
N MET A 141 12.80 -14.52 -5.86
CA MET A 141 13.08 -13.54 -4.82
C MET A 141 12.73 -14.06 -3.43
N GLY A 142 11.73 -14.95 -3.32
CA GLY A 142 11.26 -15.52 -2.06
C GLY A 142 11.98 -16.78 -1.61
N LYS A 143 13.13 -17.13 -2.21
CA LYS A 143 13.98 -18.24 -1.73
C LYS A 143 14.49 -17.98 -0.31
N GLU A 144 14.71 -16.72 0.01
CA GLU A 144 15.07 -16.25 1.35
C GLU A 144 13.92 -15.42 1.89
N ARG A 145 13.47 -15.72 3.11
CA ARG A 145 12.28 -15.12 3.71
C ARG A 145 12.40 -13.58 3.85
N MET A 146 13.62 -13.06 3.98
CA MET A 146 13.91 -11.63 4.17
C MET A 146 14.28 -10.87 2.90
N ALA A 147 14.59 -11.56 1.80
CA ALA A 147 15.10 -10.91 0.60
C ALA A 147 14.09 -9.95 -0.07
N ILE A 148 12.78 -10.21 0.07
CA ILE A 148 11.74 -9.31 -0.46
C ILE A 148 11.58 -8.06 0.44
N PRO A 149 11.42 -8.18 1.78
CA PRO A 149 11.45 -7.02 2.67
C PRO A 149 12.70 -6.15 2.54
N GLU A 150 13.90 -6.75 2.52
CA GLU A 150 15.17 -6.03 2.38
C GLU A 150 15.24 -5.27 1.06
N ALA A 151 14.95 -5.94 -0.05
CA ALA A 151 14.94 -5.30 -1.36
C ALA A 151 13.93 -4.15 -1.47
N ILE A 152 12.79 -4.21 -0.77
CA ILE A 152 11.84 -3.10 -0.72
C ILE A 152 12.38 -1.95 0.13
N ILE A 153 13.04 -2.23 1.25
CA ILE A 153 13.68 -1.17 2.07
C ILE A 153 14.75 -0.45 1.25
N ASP A 154 15.59 -1.20 0.53
CA ASP A 154 16.74 -0.66 -0.21
C ASP A 154 16.35 0.01 -1.53
N HIS A 155 15.24 -0.39 -2.15
CA HIS A 155 14.86 0.04 -3.49
C HIS A 155 13.46 0.67 -3.61
N SER A 156 12.84 1.05 -2.50
CA SER A 156 11.53 1.73 -2.50
C SER A 156 11.50 2.98 -1.62
N LEU A 157 12.62 3.70 -1.55
CA LEU A 157 12.76 4.90 -0.73
C LEU A 157 11.69 5.98 -1.01
N PRO A 158 11.32 6.31 -2.27
CA PRO A 158 10.25 7.28 -2.53
C PRO A 158 8.91 6.86 -1.91
N GLN A 159 8.59 5.57 -1.98
CA GLN A 159 7.34 5.01 -1.46
C GLN A 159 7.32 5.02 0.07
N ILE A 160 8.44 4.62 0.68
CA ILE A 160 8.61 4.68 2.14
C ILE A 160 8.49 6.14 2.62
N LYS A 161 9.15 7.09 1.95
CA LYS A 161 9.04 8.52 2.25
C LYS A 161 7.60 9.03 2.14
N ALA A 162 6.85 8.58 1.14
CA ALA A 162 5.43 8.95 1.01
C ALA A 162 4.58 8.40 2.16
N ILE A 163 4.81 7.16 2.59
CA ILE A 163 4.14 6.58 3.77
C ILE A 163 4.45 7.43 5.01
N PHE A 164 5.71 7.73 5.25
CA PHE A 164 6.12 8.58 6.37
C PHE A 164 5.47 9.95 6.31
N LYS A 165 5.41 10.60 5.15
CA LYS A 165 4.76 11.91 4.98
C LYS A 165 3.31 11.90 5.46
N VAL A 166 2.55 10.86 5.13
CA VAL A 166 1.15 10.70 5.58
C VAL A 166 1.10 10.46 7.08
N LEU A 167 1.95 9.55 7.58
CA LEU A 167 1.98 9.20 9.01
C LEU A 167 2.44 10.37 9.87
N THR A 168 3.31 11.26 9.41
CA THR A 168 3.76 12.43 10.17
C THR A 168 2.77 13.59 10.19
N ASP A 169 1.78 13.60 9.30
CA ASP A 169 0.75 14.65 9.24
C ASP A 169 -0.36 14.37 10.27
N PRO A 170 -0.52 15.22 11.31
CA PRO A 170 -1.57 15.02 12.32
C PRO A 170 -2.99 15.05 11.75
N SER A 171 -3.21 15.80 10.66
CA SER A 171 -4.53 15.89 10.04
C SER A 171 -4.97 14.56 9.43
N SER A 172 -4.01 13.67 9.12
CA SER A 172 -4.26 12.38 8.46
C SER A 172 -4.99 11.37 9.34
N TYR A 173 -4.94 11.54 10.66
CA TYR A 173 -5.49 10.60 11.62
C TYR A 173 -6.99 10.76 11.84
N PRO A 174 -7.76 9.66 12.01
CA PRO A 174 -7.32 8.26 12.02
C PRO A 174 -6.94 7.69 10.65
N VAL A 175 -5.88 6.87 10.61
CA VAL A 175 -5.32 6.26 9.40
C VAL A 175 -5.64 4.77 9.32
N LEU A 176 -6.05 4.29 8.16
CA LEU A 176 -6.16 2.86 7.84
C LEU A 176 -5.09 2.44 6.84
N ILE A 177 -4.32 1.41 7.17
CA ILE A 177 -3.36 0.79 6.25
C ILE A 177 -3.98 -0.47 5.63
N LEU A 178 -3.99 -0.53 4.30
CA LEU A 178 -4.39 -1.71 3.53
C LEU A 178 -3.17 -2.39 2.93
N ASN A 179 -3.11 -3.72 3.04
CA ASN A 179 -2.01 -4.51 2.51
C ASN A 179 -2.49 -5.77 1.80
N ASN A 180 -1.71 -6.25 0.82
CA ASN A 180 -1.83 -7.59 0.23
C ASN A 180 -0.69 -8.53 0.65
N TRP A 181 0.38 -8.00 1.27
CA TRP A 181 1.65 -8.71 1.50
C TRP A 181 1.75 -9.43 2.85
N GLY A 182 0.63 -9.77 3.49
CA GLY A 182 0.62 -10.47 4.77
C GLY A 182 1.19 -9.63 5.93
N THR A 183 1.68 -10.29 6.98
CA THR A 183 2.10 -9.65 8.24
C THR A 183 3.35 -8.79 8.11
N ASP A 184 4.27 -9.14 7.22
CA ASP A 184 5.66 -8.67 7.31
C ASP A 184 5.81 -7.18 6.94
N PHE A 185 5.13 -6.73 5.88
CA PHE A 185 5.13 -5.32 5.48
C PHE A 185 4.26 -4.44 6.36
N VAL A 186 3.20 -5.01 6.95
CA VAL A 186 2.43 -4.28 7.93
C VAL A 186 3.25 -4.08 9.21
N SER A 187 4.03 -5.06 9.64
CA SER A 187 4.96 -4.90 10.76
C SER A 187 5.98 -3.80 10.51
N LEU A 188 6.56 -3.75 9.30
CA LEU A 188 7.48 -2.66 8.90
C LEU A 188 6.82 -1.28 9.03
N ILE A 189 5.60 -1.13 8.52
CA ILE A 189 4.91 0.17 8.50
C ILE A 189 4.36 0.54 9.88
N THR A 190 3.90 -0.44 10.65
CA THR A 190 3.54 -0.26 12.05
C THR A 190 4.74 0.22 12.86
N TRP A 191 5.93 -0.33 12.62
CA TRP A 191 7.15 0.12 13.27
C TRP A 191 7.55 1.54 12.83
N SER A 192 7.47 1.84 11.52
CA SER A 192 7.65 3.20 10.99
C SER A 192 6.67 4.21 11.60
N ALA A 193 5.40 3.82 11.78
CA ALA A 193 4.39 4.66 12.43
C ALA A 193 4.71 4.91 13.90
N TYR A 194 5.17 3.87 14.62
CA TYR A 194 5.63 4.01 16.00
C TYR A 194 6.78 5.03 16.11
N ILE A 195 7.77 4.96 15.23
CA ILE A 195 8.87 5.93 15.18
C ILE A 195 8.34 7.33 14.89
N ALA A 196 7.50 7.48 13.87
CA ALA A 196 6.94 8.78 13.49
C ALA A 196 6.06 9.42 14.60
N ILE A 197 5.40 8.61 15.42
CA ILE A 197 4.60 9.07 16.57
C ILE A 197 5.52 9.43 17.75
N THR A 198 6.49 8.58 18.09
CA THR A 198 7.42 8.82 19.21
C THR A 198 8.38 9.98 18.96
N CYS A 199 8.87 10.16 17.74
CA CYS A 199 9.66 11.34 17.36
C CYS A 199 8.87 12.66 17.49
N ARG A 200 7.54 12.65 17.37
CA ARG A 200 6.72 13.86 17.58
C ARG A 200 6.64 14.27 19.05
N HIS A 201 6.61 13.30 19.96
CA HIS A 201 6.54 13.57 21.40
C HIS A 201 7.87 14.07 22.00
N THR A 202 8.98 13.98 21.27
CA THR A 202 10.31 14.43 21.73
C THR A 202 10.69 15.82 21.22
N THR A 203 9.92 16.41 20.30
CA THR A 203 10.15 17.77 19.75
C THR A 203 9.32 18.86 20.42
N HIS A 204 8.73 18.60 21.58
CA HIS A 204 8.01 19.58 22.40
C HIS A 204 8.68 19.75 23.77
#